data_AF-X0YUU8-F1
#
_entry.id   AF-X0YUU8-F1
#
_cell.length_a   1.000
_cell.length_b   1.000
_cell.length_c   1.000
_cell.angle_alpha   90.00
_cell.angle_beta   90.00
_cell.angle_gamma   90.00
#
_symmetry.space_group_name_H-M   'P 1'
#
loop_
_entity.id
_entity.type
_entity.pdbx_description
1 polymer ?
#
loop_
_entity_poly.entity_id
_entity_poly.type
_entity_poly.pdbx_seq_one_letter_code
_entity_poly.pdbx_strand_id
1 'polypeptide(L)'
;MNNADKQDKLSRIKDIWGWFGSDLNFRRQSLSSPSNKPDDFPQLTPEKLVAWYKSINADNFAWCWIKHQSGHAAFPSKVLPRMEKLSADFFQRCCELSKAEGMYVCGYTCGGDDVYAYEKHPEWFQEYGRWFACLNAPFWEREFEAIQEALKLFPCDGLFYDMVRFTGKCRCEFCQTAYKEFYGEKMPEKHDIHRFRFDTFKRWVERATRAAREIVPSIEICINHQWKRLDGVPYELLEYFDWYYCEFGCAEWVGEILRAWGI
;
A
#
# COMPACT_ATOMS: atom_id res chain seq x y z
N MET A 1 -22.03 3.40 10.19
CA MET A 1 -21.10 3.54 11.33
C MET A 1 -21.72 4.52 12.32
N ASN A 2 -21.80 4.19 13.61
CA ASN A 2 -22.41 5.09 14.61
C ASN A 2 -21.42 6.21 15.04
N ASN A 3 -21.92 7.29 15.63
CA ASN A 3 -21.07 8.43 16.02
C ASN A 3 -20.02 8.08 17.10
N ALA A 4 -20.27 7.08 17.93
CA ALA A 4 -19.32 6.64 18.94
C ALA A 4 -18.10 5.94 18.32
N ASP A 5 -18.33 5.13 17.28
CA ASP A 5 -17.31 4.41 16.51
C ASP A 5 -16.43 5.36 15.69
N LYS A 6 -17.01 6.44 15.16
CA LYS A 6 -16.25 7.55 14.53
C LYS A 6 -15.34 8.28 15.54
N GLN A 7 -15.85 8.54 16.74
CA GLN A 7 -15.14 9.33 17.75
C GLN A 7 -13.99 8.53 18.40
N ASP A 8 -14.18 7.21 18.57
CA ASP A 8 -13.14 6.29 19.00
C ASP A 8 -12.00 6.21 17.98
N LYS A 9 -12.31 6.02 16.69
CA LYS A 9 -11.30 6.06 15.60
C LYS A 9 -10.54 7.38 15.55
N LEU A 10 -11.22 8.52 15.68
CA LEU A 10 -10.59 9.85 15.71
C LEU A 10 -9.68 10.06 16.92
N SER A 11 -10.01 9.49 18.08
CA SER A 11 -9.15 9.54 19.27
C SER A 11 -7.90 8.69 19.08
N ARG A 12 -8.05 7.45 18.58
CA ARG A 12 -6.94 6.53 18.29
C ARG A 12 -5.99 7.11 17.24
N ILE A 13 -6.50 7.81 16.22
CA ILE A 13 -5.64 8.48 15.23
C ILE A 13 -4.83 9.61 15.87
N LYS A 14 -5.43 10.41 16.77
CA LYS A 14 -4.68 11.46 17.48
C LYS A 14 -3.63 10.88 18.44
N ASP A 15 -3.90 9.72 19.03
CA ASP A 15 -3.00 9.04 19.96
C ASP A 15 -1.84 8.34 19.23
N ILE A 16 -2.10 7.74 18.06
CA ILE A 16 -1.07 7.09 17.21
C ILE A 16 -0.25 8.14 16.44
N TRP A 17 -0.92 9.16 15.88
CA TRP A 17 -0.34 10.10 14.90
C TRP A 17 -0.16 11.52 15.44
N GLY A 18 -0.01 11.72 16.76
CA GLY A 18 0.05 13.05 17.39
C GLY A 18 0.71 14.12 16.52
N TRP A 19 -0.10 15.01 15.93
CA TRP A 19 0.32 16.05 14.95
C TRP A 19 1.51 15.63 14.05
N PHE A 20 1.47 14.40 13.53
CA PHE A 20 2.60 13.79 12.85
C PHE A 20 2.58 14.20 11.39
N GLY A 21 3.24 15.32 11.09
CA GLY A 21 3.83 15.51 9.78
C GLY A 21 5.01 14.56 9.66
N SER A 22 4.78 13.28 9.35
CA SER A 22 5.84 12.45 8.79
C SER A 22 6.20 13.07 7.45
N ASP A 23 7.23 13.90 7.44
CA ASP A 23 7.86 14.26 6.20
C ASP A 23 8.59 13.00 5.70
N LEU A 24 7.88 12.15 4.95
CA LEU A 24 8.52 11.12 4.13
C LEU A 24 9.31 11.77 2.99
N ASN A 25 9.20 13.09 2.76
CA ASN A 25 10.23 13.78 2.01
C ASN A 25 11.46 13.87 2.91
N PHE A 26 12.40 12.98 2.62
CA PHE A 26 13.83 13.07 2.91
C PHE A 26 14.36 14.52 2.72
N ARG A 27 14.06 15.44 3.64
CA ARG A 27 14.31 16.87 3.45
C ARG A 27 15.81 17.09 3.41
N ARG A 28 16.28 17.35 2.19
CA ARG A 28 17.62 17.84 1.81
C ARG A 28 18.77 16.98 2.34
N GLN A 29 18.87 15.78 1.81
CA GLN A 29 20.15 15.39 1.24
C GLN A 29 19.93 15.15 -0.25
N SER A 30 20.86 15.57 -1.10
CA SER A 30 20.88 15.17 -2.50
C SER A 30 21.17 13.66 -2.56
N LEU A 31 20.20 12.85 -2.20
CA LEU A 31 20.27 11.41 -2.32
C LEU A 31 19.74 11.12 -3.71
N SER A 32 20.61 10.55 -4.56
CA SER A 32 20.18 9.76 -5.70
C SER A 32 18.90 9.00 -5.35
N SER A 33 17.93 8.93 -6.27
CA SER A 33 16.68 8.20 -6.09
C SER A 33 16.92 6.92 -5.29
N PRO A 34 16.10 6.62 -4.26
CA PRO A 34 16.26 5.40 -3.47
C PRO A 34 16.42 4.23 -4.43
N SER A 35 17.52 3.50 -4.31
CA SER A 35 17.90 2.57 -5.35
C SER A 35 16.91 1.40 -5.39
N ASN A 36 16.47 1.04 -6.60
CA ASN A 36 15.42 0.04 -6.81
C ASN A 36 15.99 -1.39 -6.79
N LYS A 37 17.15 -1.63 -6.18
CA LYS A 37 17.79 -2.94 -6.21
C LYS A 37 17.63 -3.62 -4.85
N PRO A 38 17.33 -4.92 -4.82
CA PRO A 38 17.27 -5.69 -3.57
C PRO A 38 18.58 -5.64 -2.77
N ASP A 39 19.70 -5.46 -3.47
CA ASP A 39 21.06 -5.51 -2.91
C ASP A 39 21.51 -4.21 -2.20
N ASP A 40 20.71 -3.14 -2.23
CA ASP A 40 21.14 -1.83 -1.70
C ASP A 40 21.11 -1.72 -0.18
N PHE A 41 20.60 -2.74 0.51
CA PHE A 41 20.45 -2.77 1.96
C PHE A 41 21.35 -3.79 2.68
N PRO A 42 22.62 -4.02 2.27
CA PRO A 42 23.40 -5.16 2.75
C PRO A 42 23.84 -5.05 4.21
N GLN A 43 23.70 -3.86 4.80
CA GLN A 43 24.04 -3.59 6.19
C GLN A 43 22.80 -3.29 7.04
N LEU A 44 21.61 -3.32 6.46
CA LEU A 44 20.37 -3.06 7.19
C LEU A 44 20.03 -4.29 8.03
N THR A 45 19.88 -4.08 9.33
CA THR A 45 19.38 -5.10 10.27
C THR A 45 18.10 -4.59 10.92
N PRO A 46 17.26 -5.48 11.48
CA PRO A 46 16.07 -5.07 12.20
C PRO A 46 16.35 -4.08 13.33
N GLU A 47 17.41 -4.31 14.10
CA GLU A 47 17.84 -3.45 15.20
C GLU A 47 18.22 -2.06 14.71
N LYS A 48 18.92 -1.96 13.57
CA LYS A 48 19.28 -0.67 12.97
C LYS A 48 18.05 0.08 12.49
N LEU A 49 17.06 -0.61 11.90
CA LEU A 49 15.83 0.03 11.43
C LEU A 49 15.01 0.57 12.61
N VAL A 50 14.82 -0.21 13.66
CA VAL A 50 14.06 0.23 14.85
C VAL A 50 14.81 1.32 15.62
N ALA A 51 16.13 1.20 15.76
CA ALA A 51 16.95 2.27 16.35
C ALA A 51 16.87 3.57 15.53
N TRP A 52 16.75 3.46 14.20
CA TRP A 52 16.55 4.63 13.34
C TRP A 52 15.21 5.31 13.60
N TYR A 53 14.10 4.57 13.73
CA TYR A 53 12.80 5.17 14.10
C TYR A 53 12.90 6.00 15.38
N LYS A 54 13.54 5.46 16.42
CA LYS A 54 13.76 6.18 17.68
C LYS A 54 14.66 7.41 17.51
N SER A 55 15.69 7.31 16.67
CA SER A 55 16.62 8.43 16.42
C SER A 55 15.97 9.64 15.74
N ILE A 56 14.86 9.43 15.02
CA ILE A 56 14.08 10.47 14.36
C ILE A 56 12.81 10.86 15.15
N ASN A 57 12.67 10.38 16.39
CA ASN A 57 11.49 10.54 17.25
C ASN A 57 10.18 10.04 16.60
N ALA A 58 10.26 8.99 15.80
CA ALA A 58 9.11 8.24 15.29
C ALA A 58 8.75 7.11 16.28
N ASP A 59 8.50 7.48 17.54
CA ASP A 59 8.43 6.53 18.65
C ASP A 59 7.10 5.76 18.75
N ASN A 60 6.09 6.18 17.96
CA ASN A 60 4.74 5.60 18.02
C ASN A 60 4.37 4.78 16.78
N PHE A 61 5.20 4.74 15.73
CA PHE A 61 4.83 4.13 14.45
C PHE A 61 6.04 3.52 13.74
N ALA A 62 5.89 2.28 13.26
CA ALA A 62 6.92 1.56 12.52
C ALA A 62 6.41 1.06 11.16
N TRP A 63 7.18 1.34 10.10
CA TRP A 63 6.95 0.85 8.73
C TRP A 63 7.71 -0.47 8.49
N CYS A 64 7.09 -1.61 8.75
CA CYS A 64 7.76 -2.90 8.59
C CYS A 64 7.59 -3.45 7.16
N TRP A 65 8.69 -3.56 6.42
CA TRP A 65 8.65 -3.92 5.00
C TRP A 65 8.19 -5.36 4.76
N ILE A 66 7.05 -5.52 4.10
CA ILE A 66 6.61 -6.78 3.51
C ILE A 66 7.30 -6.96 2.16
N LYS A 67 7.17 -5.95 1.28
CA LYS A 67 7.72 -5.95 -0.08
C LYS A 67 8.30 -4.58 -0.46
N HIS A 68 9.48 -4.60 -1.08
CA HIS A 68 10.12 -3.43 -1.68
C HIS A 68 9.71 -3.24 -3.16
N GLN A 69 9.81 -2.03 -3.70
CA GLN A 69 9.54 -1.69 -5.12
C GLN A 69 10.32 -2.53 -6.15
N SER A 70 11.41 -3.18 -5.74
CA SER A 70 12.11 -4.16 -6.56
C SER A 70 11.32 -5.45 -6.80
N GLY A 71 10.16 -5.61 -6.16
CA GLY A 71 9.34 -6.82 -6.21
C GLY A 71 9.79 -7.93 -5.26
N HIS A 72 10.68 -7.61 -4.32
CA HIS A 72 11.26 -8.60 -3.42
C HIS A 72 10.70 -8.47 -2.01
N ALA A 73 10.42 -9.61 -1.38
CA ALA A 73 9.96 -9.71 -0.01
C ALA A 73 11.11 -9.58 0.98
N ALA A 74 10.87 -8.92 2.12
CA ALA A 74 11.83 -8.85 3.23
C ALA A 74 11.75 -10.07 4.17
N PHE A 75 11.15 -11.17 3.69
CA PHE A 75 11.01 -12.46 4.36
C PHE A 75 10.99 -13.59 3.30
N PRO A 76 11.17 -14.86 3.69
CA PRO A 76 11.02 -16.03 2.83
C PRO A 76 9.56 -16.23 2.38
N SER A 77 9.17 -15.53 1.31
CA SER A 77 7.89 -15.73 0.64
C SER A 77 7.96 -16.92 -0.33
N LYS A 78 6.84 -17.61 -0.54
CA LYS A 78 6.72 -18.64 -1.59
C LYS A 78 6.39 -18.04 -2.96
N VAL A 79 5.83 -16.83 -2.99
CA VAL A 79 5.32 -16.18 -4.21
C VAL A 79 6.13 -14.98 -4.67
N LEU A 80 6.96 -14.42 -3.80
CA LEU A 80 7.88 -13.33 -4.13
C LEU A 80 9.34 -13.74 -3.94
N PRO A 81 10.27 -13.29 -4.79
CA PRO A 81 11.69 -13.47 -4.53
C PRO A 81 12.10 -12.75 -3.24
N ARG A 82 13.06 -13.30 -2.49
CA ARG A 82 13.52 -12.73 -1.22
C ARG A 82 14.62 -11.69 -1.43
N MET A 83 14.64 -10.64 -0.62
CA MET A 83 15.81 -9.76 -0.49
C MET A 83 16.97 -10.52 0.16
N GLU A 84 17.88 -11.06 -0.65
CA GLU A 84 18.89 -12.03 -0.18
C GLU A 84 19.85 -11.49 0.87
N LYS A 85 20.14 -10.18 0.80
CA LYS A 85 21.06 -9.48 1.72
C LYS A 85 20.45 -9.15 3.08
N LEU A 86 19.13 -9.24 3.23
CA LEU A 86 18.48 -9.14 4.53
C LEU A 86 18.50 -10.50 5.23
N SER A 87 18.40 -10.51 6.56
CA SER A 87 18.21 -11.76 7.30
C SER A 87 16.86 -12.39 6.92
N ALA A 88 16.74 -13.71 7.03
CA ALA A 88 15.49 -14.41 6.69
C ALA A 88 14.32 -14.01 7.62
N ASP A 89 14.62 -13.65 8.86
CA ASP A 89 13.66 -13.18 9.85
C ASP A 89 13.48 -11.66 9.84
N PHE A 90 14.04 -10.93 8.86
CA PHE A 90 14.12 -9.48 8.90
C PHE A 90 12.77 -8.82 9.18
N PHE A 91 11.74 -9.13 8.37
CA PHE A 91 10.39 -8.58 8.58
C PHE A 91 9.85 -8.89 9.98
N GLN A 92 9.83 -10.17 10.37
CA GLN A 92 9.28 -10.61 11.66
C GLN A 92 10.00 -9.93 12.83
N ARG A 93 11.33 -9.88 12.78
CA ARG A 93 12.16 -9.28 13.83
C ARG A 93 11.97 -7.77 13.91
N CYS A 94 11.78 -7.08 12.78
CA CYS A 94 11.43 -5.65 12.78
C CYS A 94 10.11 -5.41 13.51
N CYS A 95 9.09 -6.22 13.21
CA CYS A 95 7.79 -6.12 13.84
C CYS A 95 7.86 -6.38 15.36
N GLU A 96 8.54 -7.45 15.78
CA GLU A 96 8.71 -7.80 17.19
C GLU A 96 9.43 -6.71 17.99
N LEU A 97 10.54 -6.18 17.45
CA LEU A 97 11.30 -5.11 18.09
C LEU A 97 10.47 -3.82 18.19
N SER A 98 9.78 -3.46 17.11
CA SER A 98 8.92 -2.27 17.10
C SER A 98 7.78 -2.41 18.12
N LYS A 99 7.15 -3.59 18.19
CA LYS A 99 6.08 -3.84 19.16
C LYS A 99 6.57 -3.81 20.60
N ALA A 100 7.77 -4.32 20.87
CA ALA A 100 8.40 -4.29 22.19
C ALA A 100 8.67 -2.86 22.68
N GLU A 101 8.88 -1.92 21.75
CA GLU A 101 9.03 -0.48 22.01
C GLU A 101 7.69 0.26 22.11
N GLY A 102 6.56 -0.44 21.98
CA GLY A 102 5.21 0.16 22.07
C GLY A 102 4.73 0.85 20.80
N MET A 103 5.43 0.69 19.68
CA MET A 103 5.05 1.29 18.39
C MET A 103 3.81 0.61 17.79
N TYR A 104 3.04 1.38 17.04
CA TYR A 104 2.07 0.87 16.07
C TYR A 104 2.79 0.21 14.90
N VAL A 105 2.62 -1.11 14.74
CA VAL A 105 3.34 -1.88 13.71
C VAL A 105 2.51 -1.91 12.42
N CYS A 106 2.97 -1.20 11.40
CA CYS A 106 2.32 -1.15 10.10
C CYS A 106 3.13 -1.91 9.06
N GLY A 107 2.56 -2.99 8.52
CA GLY A 107 3.13 -3.68 7.37
C GLY A 107 3.12 -2.79 6.14
N TYR A 108 4.26 -2.57 5.52
CA TYR A 108 4.42 -1.76 4.32
C TYR A 108 4.60 -2.65 3.09
N THR A 109 3.76 -2.48 2.08
CA THR A 109 3.98 -3.08 0.78
C THR A 109 3.99 -2.03 -0.32
N CYS A 110 5.03 -2.05 -1.16
CA CYS A 110 5.00 -1.31 -2.42
C CYS A 110 4.01 -1.99 -3.37
N GLY A 111 2.76 -1.57 -3.34
CA GLY A 111 1.64 -2.31 -3.93
C GLY A 111 1.81 -2.48 -5.44
N GLY A 112 1.70 -1.40 -6.22
CA GLY A 112 1.64 -1.48 -7.68
C GLY A 112 2.97 -1.40 -8.43
N ASP A 113 4.05 -0.90 -7.81
CA ASP A 113 5.38 -0.84 -8.43
C ASP A 113 6.18 -2.11 -8.10
N ASP A 114 6.70 -2.76 -9.13
CA ASP A 114 7.34 -4.06 -9.00
C ASP A 114 8.24 -4.36 -10.20
N VAL A 115 9.54 -4.07 -10.05
CA VAL A 115 10.52 -4.26 -11.12
C VAL A 115 10.60 -5.73 -11.56
N TYR A 116 10.60 -6.67 -10.61
CA TYR A 116 10.67 -8.09 -10.91
C TYR A 116 9.47 -8.59 -11.71
N ALA A 117 8.25 -8.20 -11.29
CA ALA A 117 7.01 -8.54 -11.98
C ALA A 117 6.96 -7.92 -13.36
N TYR A 118 7.40 -6.66 -13.52
CA TYR A 118 7.43 -6.01 -14.82
C TYR A 118 8.32 -6.76 -15.82
N GLU A 119 9.48 -7.23 -15.38
CA GLU A 119 10.40 -8.01 -16.23
C GLU A 119 9.86 -9.39 -16.60
N LYS A 120 9.12 -10.05 -15.70
CA LYS A 120 8.58 -11.40 -15.90
C LYS A 120 7.20 -11.43 -16.55
N HIS A 121 6.40 -10.42 -16.28
CA HIS A 121 4.99 -10.30 -16.63
C HIS A 121 4.66 -8.89 -17.15
N PRO A 122 5.29 -8.43 -18.24
CA PRO A 122 5.06 -7.08 -18.78
C PRO A 122 3.59 -6.83 -19.15
N GLU A 123 2.82 -7.87 -19.44
CA GLU A 123 1.38 -7.79 -19.70
C GLU A 123 0.57 -7.22 -18.54
N TRP A 124 1.04 -7.38 -17.29
CA TRP A 124 0.38 -6.79 -16.11
C TRP A 124 0.53 -5.27 -16.05
N PHE A 125 1.49 -4.69 -16.78
CA PHE A 125 1.92 -3.29 -16.68
C PHE A 125 1.65 -2.49 -17.97
N GLN A 126 0.94 -3.09 -18.93
CA GLN A 126 0.81 -2.59 -20.30
C GLN A 126 0.41 -1.10 -20.41
N GLU A 127 -0.49 -0.61 -19.56
CA GLU A 127 -1.00 0.78 -19.64
C GLU A 127 -0.10 1.80 -18.94
N TYR A 128 0.43 1.44 -17.77
CA TYR A 128 1.06 2.41 -16.87
C TYR A 128 2.59 2.30 -16.85
N GLY A 129 3.14 1.44 -17.70
CA GLY A 129 4.56 1.10 -17.73
C GLY A 129 5.01 0.42 -16.43
N ARG A 130 6.31 0.38 -16.21
CA ARG A 130 6.93 -0.38 -15.09
C ARG A 130 6.45 -0.02 -13.69
N TRP A 131 5.80 1.13 -13.52
CA TRP A 131 5.54 1.74 -12.22
C TRP A 131 4.22 1.32 -11.58
N PHE A 132 3.25 0.84 -12.36
CA PHE A 132 1.93 0.48 -11.83
C PHE A 132 1.34 -0.73 -12.55
N ALA A 133 1.14 -1.82 -11.82
CA ALA A 133 0.37 -2.95 -12.30
C ALA A 133 -1.11 -2.59 -12.48
N CYS A 134 -1.73 -3.18 -13.50
CA CYS A 134 -3.18 -3.10 -13.71
C CYS A 134 -3.94 -3.75 -12.55
N LEU A 135 -4.94 -3.05 -11.99
CA LEU A 135 -5.76 -3.58 -10.88
C LEU A 135 -6.57 -4.83 -11.23
N ASN A 136 -6.80 -5.06 -12.52
CA ASN A 136 -7.49 -6.24 -13.03
C ASN A 136 -6.55 -7.40 -13.37
N ALA A 137 -5.23 -7.19 -13.33
CA ALA A 137 -4.26 -8.24 -13.65
C ALA A 137 -4.09 -9.25 -12.49
N PRO A 138 -3.64 -10.48 -12.79
CA PRO A 138 -3.30 -11.51 -11.79
C PRO A 138 -2.23 -11.09 -10.78
N PHE A 139 -1.45 -10.05 -11.07
CA PHE A 139 -0.47 -9.42 -10.18
C PHE A 139 -0.95 -9.35 -8.73
N TRP A 140 -2.18 -8.89 -8.50
CA TRP A 140 -2.69 -8.65 -7.15
C TRP A 140 -2.98 -9.93 -6.37
N GLU A 141 -3.25 -11.06 -7.01
CA GLU A 141 -3.40 -12.33 -6.27
C GLU A 141 -2.07 -12.75 -5.65
N ARG A 142 -0.96 -12.58 -6.39
CA ARG A 142 0.40 -12.80 -5.89
C ARG A 142 0.73 -11.85 -4.73
N GLU A 143 0.35 -10.57 -4.86
CA GLU A 143 0.55 -9.58 -3.78
C GLU A 143 -0.26 -9.91 -2.52
N PHE A 144 -1.53 -10.29 -2.69
CA PHE A 144 -2.40 -10.66 -1.57
C PHE A 144 -1.90 -11.93 -0.86
N GLU A 145 -1.42 -12.92 -1.62
CA GLU A 145 -0.81 -14.12 -1.03
C GLU A 145 0.45 -13.77 -0.22
N ALA A 146 1.33 -12.92 -0.73
CA ALA A 146 2.51 -12.46 0.00
C ALA A 146 2.16 -11.70 1.29
N ILE A 147 1.14 -10.84 1.23
CA ILE A 147 0.62 -10.12 2.41
C ILE A 147 0.09 -11.12 3.45
N GLN A 148 -0.66 -12.13 3.01
CA GLN A 148 -1.14 -13.18 3.91
C GLN A 148 -0.01 -14.00 4.53
N GLU A 149 1.06 -14.29 3.79
CA GLU A 149 2.26 -14.94 4.34
C GLU A 149 2.92 -14.07 5.42
N ALA A 150 3.11 -12.77 5.16
CA ALA A 150 3.67 -11.84 6.13
C ALA A 150 2.81 -11.72 7.39
N LEU A 151 1.49 -11.55 7.24
CA LEU A 151 0.58 -11.42 8.38
C LEU A 151 0.48 -12.70 9.23
N LYS A 152 0.77 -13.88 8.64
CA LYS A 152 0.91 -15.15 9.40
C LYS A 152 2.21 -15.22 10.18
N LEU A 153 3.29 -14.57 9.71
CA LEU A 153 4.55 -14.44 10.46
C LEU A 153 4.40 -13.46 11.62
N PHE A 154 3.73 -12.34 11.39
CA PHE A 154 3.43 -11.36 12.42
C PHE A 154 2.11 -10.62 12.14
N PRO A 155 1.12 -10.66 13.07
CA PRO A 155 -0.14 -9.95 12.90
C PRO A 155 0.04 -8.45 13.18
N CYS A 156 0.37 -7.68 12.14
CA CYS A 156 0.54 -6.23 12.24
C CYS A 156 -0.73 -5.52 12.72
N ASP A 157 -0.57 -4.35 13.34
CA ASP A 157 -1.69 -3.49 13.75
C ASP A 157 -2.35 -2.85 12.51
N GLY A 158 -1.54 -2.48 11.51
CA GLY A 158 -2.01 -1.97 10.22
C GLY A 158 -1.28 -2.51 9.01
N LEU A 159 -1.85 -2.27 7.82
CA LEU A 159 -1.27 -2.59 6.52
C LEU A 159 -1.36 -1.38 5.60
N PHE A 160 -0.30 -1.10 4.86
CA PHE A 160 -0.23 0.03 3.94
C PHE A 160 0.05 -0.41 2.52
N TYR A 161 -0.91 -0.10 1.65
CA TYR A 161 -0.80 -0.26 0.21
C TYR A 161 -0.23 1.00 -0.43
N ASP A 162 1.03 0.94 -0.85
CA ASP A 162 1.65 2.02 -1.62
C ASP A 162 1.44 1.84 -3.13
N MET A 163 1.62 2.92 -3.91
CA MET A 163 1.67 2.88 -5.39
C MET A 163 0.45 2.20 -6.04
N VAL A 164 -0.77 2.43 -5.54
CA VAL A 164 -2.00 1.87 -6.15
C VAL A 164 -2.64 2.90 -7.08
N ARG A 165 -2.72 2.59 -8.38
CA ARG A 165 -3.22 3.52 -9.39
C ARG A 165 -4.13 2.85 -10.42
N PHE A 166 -5.20 3.53 -10.80
CA PHE A 166 -6.01 3.15 -11.97
C PHE A 166 -6.82 4.32 -12.52
N THR A 167 -6.68 4.60 -13.82
CA THR A 167 -7.34 5.75 -14.47
C THR A 167 -8.65 5.39 -15.17
N GLY A 168 -8.96 4.09 -15.29
CA GLY A 168 -10.07 3.60 -16.11
C GLY A 168 -9.79 3.60 -17.62
N LYS A 169 -8.60 4.02 -18.06
CA LYS A 169 -8.23 4.06 -19.49
C LYS A 169 -7.58 2.77 -19.99
N CYS A 170 -7.10 1.92 -19.09
CA CYS A 170 -6.40 0.68 -19.43
C CYS A 170 -7.26 -0.23 -20.33
N ARG A 171 -6.66 -0.70 -21.42
CA ARG A 171 -7.29 -1.58 -22.43
C ARG A 171 -6.60 -2.95 -22.56
N CYS A 172 -5.78 -3.34 -21.59
CA CYS A 172 -5.17 -4.68 -21.58
C CYS A 172 -6.24 -5.77 -21.57
N GLU A 173 -5.86 -7.00 -21.90
CA GLU A 173 -6.81 -8.14 -21.94
C GLU A 173 -7.57 -8.35 -20.62
N PHE A 174 -6.92 -8.09 -19.49
CA PHE A 174 -7.53 -8.17 -18.17
C PHE A 174 -8.63 -7.12 -17.98
N CYS A 175 -8.41 -5.89 -18.47
CA CYS A 175 -9.42 -4.84 -18.43
C CYS A 175 -10.57 -5.11 -19.39
N GLN A 176 -10.29 -5.66 -20.58
CA GLN A 176 -11.34 -6.06 -21.51
C GLN A 176 -12.22 -7.18 -20.93
N THR A 177 -11.60 -8.14 -20.24
CA THR A 177 -12.30 -9.22 -19.53
C THR A 177 -13.14 -8.65 -18.38
N ALA A 178 -12.53 -7.84 -17.51
CA ALA A 178 -13.22 -7.18 -16.40
C ALA A 178 -14.42 -6.34 -16.87
N TYR A 179 -14.26 -5.59 -17.96
CA TYR A 179 -15.34 -4.78 -18.52
C TYR A 179 -16.52 -5.64 -18.97
N LYS A 180 -16.24 -6.77 -19.63
CA LYS A 180 -17.29 -7.72 -20.04
C LYS A 180 -17.97 -8.37 -18.83
N GLU A 181 -17.24 -8.66 -17.78
CA GLU A 181 -17.82 -9.17 -16.51
C GLU A 181 -18.73 -8.13 -15.85
N PHE A 182 -18.30 -6.86 -15.80
CA PHE A 182 -19.06 -5.79 -15.16
C PHE A 182 -20.32 -5.40 -15.92
N TYR A 183 -20.27 -5.40 -17.26
CA TYR A 183 -21.31 -4.76 -18.08
C TYR A 183 -21.97 -5.71 -19.09
N GLY A 184 -21.52 -6.97 -19.20
CA GLY A 184 -22.08 -7.97 -20.09
C GLY A 184 -21.73 -7.79 -21.57
N GLU A 185 -20.90 -6.80 -21.92
CA GLU A 185 -20.57 -6.43 -23.30
C GLU A 185 -19.07 -6.26 -23.52
N LYS A 186 -18.63 -6.27 -24.78
CA LYS A 186 -17.22 -5.99 -25.10
C LYS A 186 -16.89 -4.52 -24.83
N MET A 187 -15.69 -4.24 -24.31
CA MET A 187 -15.23 -2.87 -24.08
C MET A 187 -15.20 -2.08 -25.40
N PRO A 188 -15.97 -0.98 -25.53
CA PRO A 188 -15.95 -0.16 -26.74
C PRO A 188 -14.69 0.71 -26.83
N GLU A 189 -14.42 1.29 -28.01
CA GLU A 189 -13.31 2.23 -28.21
C GLU A 189 -13.44 3.52 -27.37
N LYS A 190 -14.67 3.89 -27.03
CA LYS A 190 -14.97 4.95 -26.08
C LYS A 190 -15.95 4.40 -25.05
N HIS A 191 -15.51 4.34 -23.81
CA HIS A 191 -16.31 3.93 -22.66
C HIS A 191 -16.27 4.99 -21.57
N ASP A 192 -17.18 4.89 -20.61
CA ASP A 192 -17.14 5.70 -19.40
C ASP A 192 -15.96 5.26 -18.52
N ILE A 193 -14.85 6.02 -18.63
CA ILE A 193 -13.62 5.75 -17.87
C ILE A 193 -13.83 5.95 -16.36
N HIS A 194 -14.76 6.80 -15.92
CA HIS A 194 -14.97 7.07 -14.51
C HIS A 194 -15.75 5.93 -13.87
N ARG A 195 -16.81 5.45 -14.54
CA ARG A 195 -17.55 4.27 -14.09
C ARG A 195 -16.64 3.03 -14.05
N PHE A 196 -15.89 2.78 -15.13
CA PHE A 196 -14.99 1.62 -15.16
C PHE A 196 -13.85 1.71 -14.14
N ARG A 197 -13.33 2.92 -13.88
CA ARG A 197 -12.39 3.16 -12.79
C ARG A 197 -13.01 2.82 -11.43
N PHE A 198 -14.22 3.32 -11.16
CA PHE A 198 -14.90 3.07 -9.89
C PHE A 198 -15.13 1.58 -9.66
N ASP A 199 -15.71 0.87 -10.63
CA ASP A 199 -16.03 -0.56 -10.48
C ASP A 199 -14.75 -1.43 -10.37
N THR A 200 -13.68 -1.07 -11.10
CA THR A 200 -12.38 -1.73 -10.97
C THR A 200 -11.78 -1.52 -9.58
N PHE A 201 -11.75 -0.28 -9.07
CA PHE A 201 -11.24 -0.03 -7.73
C PHE A 201 -12.10 -0.70 -6.67
N LYS A 202 -13.43 -0.66 -6.78
CA LYS A 202 -14.32 -1.32 -5.83
C LYS A 202 -13.99 -2.80 -5.71
N ARG A 203 -13.88 -3.50 -6.85
CA ARG A 203 -13.46 -4.90 -6.89
C ARG A 203 -12.08 -5.12 -6.26
N TRP A 204 -11.13 -4.24 -6.53
CA TRP A 204 -9.78 -4.33 -5.96
C TRP A 204 -9.77 -4.12 -4.44
N VAL A 205 -10.46 -3.08 -3.94
CA VAL A 205 -10.53 -2.74 -2.52
C VAL A 205 -11.18 -3.85 -1.72
N GLU A 206 -12.27 -4.44 -2.23
CA GLU A 206 -12.93 -5.59 -1.59
C GLU A 206 -11.97 -6.78 -1.47
N ARG A 207 -11.15 -7.05 -2.50
CA ARG A 207 -10.14 -8.13 -2.46
C ARG A 207 -8.99 -7.81 -1.52
N ALA A 208 -8.45 -6.60 -1.59
CA ALA A 208 -7.31 -6.15 -0.78
C ALA A 208 -7.64 -6.16 0.72
N THR A 209 -8.77 -5.56 1.11
CA THR A 209 -9.22 -5.53 2.50
C THR A 209 -9.52 -6.93 3.03
N ARG A 210 -10.18 -7.79 2.22
CA ARG A 210 -10.46 -9.18 2.59
C ARG A 210 -9.18 -9.97 2.79
N ALA A 211 -8.21 -9.89 1.88
CA ALA A 211 -6.98 -10.65 1.96
C ALA A 211 -6.25 -10.45 3.30
N ALA A 212 -6.19 -9.21 3.79
CA ALA A 212 -5.59 -8.89 5.07
C ALA A 212 -6.48 -9.28 6.26
N ARG A 213 -7.77 -8.93 6.23
CA ARG A 213 -8.70 -9.15 7.35
C ARG A 213 -9.08 -10.63 7.56
N GLU A 214 -8.90 -11.48 6.56
CA GLU A 214 -9.01 -12.94 6.73
C GLU A 214 -7.93 -13.51 7.67
N ILE A 215 -6.75 -12.87 7.73
CA ILE A 215 -5.66 -13.28 8.63
C ILE A 215 -5.72 -12.51 9.96
N VAL A 216 -5.94 -11.20 9.89
CA VAL A 216 -5.99 -10.32 11.06
C VAL A 216 -7.27 -9.49 11.01
N PRO A 217 -8.39 -9.95 11.59
CA PRO A 217 -9.69 -9.27 11.45
C PRO A 217 -9.72 -7.82 11.92
N SER A 218 -8.86 -7.46 12.88
CA SER A 218 -8.75 -6.12 13.45
C SER A 218 -7.76 -5.21 12.75
N ILE A 219 -7.10 -5.66 11.68
CA ILE A 219 -6.06 -4.88 11.01
C ILE A 219 -6.65 -3.62 10.38
N GLU A 220 -6.00 -2.49 10.62
CA GLU A 220 -6.36 -1.23 9.97
C GLU A 220 -5.74 -1.18 8.58
N ILE A 221 -6.54 -0.86 7.56
CA ILE A 221 -6.05 -0.78 6.18
C ILE A 221 -5.80 0.67 5.81
N CYS A 222 -4.59 0.93 5.33
CA CYS A 222 -4.15 2.20 4.78
C CYS A 222 -3.76 2.09 3.31
N ILE A 223 -3.95 3.19 2.59
CA ILE A 223 -3.54 3.34 1.20
C ILE A 223 -2.84 4.67 0.97
N ASN A 224 -1.78 4.66 0.16
CA ASN A 224 -1.22 5.88 -0.40
C ASN A 224 -2.15 6.41 -1.50
N HIS A 225 -2.76 7.56 -1.23
CA HIS A 225 -3.57 8.31 -2.19
C HIS A 225 -2.67 9.23 -3.01
N GLN A 226 -2.19 8.69 -4.13
CA GLN A 226 -1.16 9.33 -4.96
C GLN A 226 -1.67 10.41 -5.94
N TRP A 227 -0.84 11.46 -6.07
CA TRP A 227 -0.60 12.36 -7.21
C TRP A 227 -1.74 13.29 -7.67
N LYS A 228 -2.93 12.79 -8.03
CA LYS A 228 -4.03 13.60 -8.62
C LYS A 228 -5.39 12.95 -8.38
N ARG A 229 -6.45 13.77 -8.27
CA ARG A 229 -7.86 13.35 -8.06
C ARG A 229 -8.34 12.21 -8.98
N LEU A 230 -7.77 12.12 -10.19
CA LEU A 230 -8.16 11.16 -11.22
C LEU A 230 -7.33 9.87 -11.24
N ASP A 231 -6.22 9.81 -10.50
CA ASP A 231 -5.26 8.71 -10.55
C ASP A 231 -5.34 7.78 -9.32
N GLY A 232 -5.63 8.34 -8.14
CA GLY A 232 -5.75 7.60 -6.88
C GLY A 232 -7.08 6.85 -6.72
N VAL A 233 -7.41 6.45 -5.49
CA VAL A 233 -8.69 5.79 -5.16
C VAL A 233 -9.86 6.77 -5.31
N PRO A 234 -11.02 6.37 -5.91
CA PRO A 234 -12.24 7.17 -5.88
C PRO A 234 -12.63 7.57 -4.44
N TYR A 235 -13.07 8.81 -4.22
CA TYR A 235 -13.39 9.31 -2.88
C TYR A 235 -14.49 8.49 -2.19
N GLU A 236 -15.45 8.05 -2.99
CA GLU A 236 -16.58 7.22 -2.61
C GLU A 236 -16.14 5.85 -2.06
N LEU A 237 -14.89 5.43 -2.33
CA LEU A 237 -14.32 4.17 -1.84
C LEU A 237 -13.36 4.38 -0.65
N LEU A 238 -13.13 5.61 -0.20
CA LEU A 238 -12.25 5.85 0.96
C LEU A 238 -12.81 5.30 2.26
N GLU A 239 -14.14 5.11 2.37
CA GLU A 239 -14.79 4.53 3.55
C GLU A 239 -14.40 3.07 3.82
N TYR A 240 -13.81 2.38 2.83
CA TYR A 240 -13.33 1.01 2.97
C TYR A 240 -11.95 0.93 3.64
N PHE A 241 -11.27 2.07 3.77
CA PHE A 241 -9.97 2.20 4.42
C PHE A 241 -10.15 2.83 5.79
N ASP A 242 -9.30 2.44 6.73
CA ASP A 242 -9.30 3.00 8.08
C ASP A 242 -8.59 4.36 8.11
N TRP A 243 -7.59 4.54 7.24
CA TRP A 243 -6.93 5.83 7.00
C TRP A 243 -6.26 5.83 5.61
N TYR A 244 -5.83 7.00 5.15
CA TYR A 244 -5.11 7.14 3.88
C TYR A 244 -4.02 8.20 4.01
N TYR A 245 -2.94 8.00 3.28
CA TYR A 245 -1.78 8.89 3.26
C TYR A 245 -1.78 9.69 1.96
N CYS A 246 -1.57 11.01 2.02
CA CYS A 246 -1.49 11.85 0.82
C CYS A 246 -0.07 12.41 0.69
N GLU A 247 0.74 11.75 -0.15
CA GLU A 247 2.18 12.01 -0.26
C GLU A 247 2.55 13.37 -0.87
N PHE A 248 1.70 13.89 -1.77
CA PHE A 248 2.01 15.10 -2.56
C PHE A 248 0.91 16.15 -2.48
N GLY A 249 0.31 16.35 -1.30
CA GLY A 249 -0.74 17.34 -1.11
C GLY A 249 -0.32 18.73 -1.61
N CYS A 250 -0.84 19.18 -2.75
CA CYS A 250 -0.97 20.62 -2.97
C CYS A 250 -1.93 21.15 -1.91
N ALA A 251 -1.74 22.40 -1.45
CA ALA A 251 -2.44 22.97 -0.29
C ALA A 251 -3.99 22.86 -0.33
N GLU A 252 -4.57 22.58 -1.51
CA GLU A 252 -5.98 22.25 -1.73
C GLU A 252 -6.44 20.94 -1.03
N TRP A 253 -5.54 19.95 -0.85
CA TRP A 253 -5.87 18.61 -0.34
C TRP A 253 -6.10 18.56 1.18
N VAL A 254 -5.35 19.35 1.97
CA VAL A 254 -5.46 19.33 3.44
C VAL A 254 -6.88 19.71 3.89
N GLY A 255 -7.57 20.56 3.12
CA GLY A 255 -8.95 20.98 3.41
C GLY A 255 -10.02 19.93 3.11
N GLU A 256 -9.79 18.97 2.21
CA GLU A 256 -10.77 17.96 1.84
C GLU A 256 -10.63 16.66 2.64
N ILE A 257 -9.41 16.33 3.08
CA ILE A 257 -9.17 15.21 4.00
C ILE A 257 -9.94 15.39 5.30
N LEU A 258 -9.95 16.63 5.81
CA LEU A 258 -10.75 17.00 6.98
C LEU A 258 -12.26 17.02 6.70
N ARG A 259 -12.72 17.19 5.45
CA ARG A 259 -14.14 17.16 5.09
C ARG A 259 -14.70 15.75 4.98
N ALA A 260 -13.95 14.79 4.44
CA ALA A 260 -14.39 13.39 4.38
C ALA A 260 -14.61 12.78 5.79
N TRP A 261 -13.93 13.34 6.80
CA TRP A 261 -14.05 12.94 8.21
C TRP A 261 -15.00 13.86 9.01
N GLY A 262 -15.47 14.94 8.39
CA GLY A 262 -16.31 15.99 9.01
C GLY A 262 -17.79 15.93 8.65
N ILE A 263 -18.27 14.88 7.97
CA ILE A 263 -19.69 14.65 7.63
C ILE A 263 -20.19 13.36 8.30
#